data_AF-A0A2S0UD06-F1
#
_entry.id   AF-A0A2S0UD06-F1
#
_cell.length_a   1.000
_cell.length_b   1.000
_cell.length_c   1.000
_cell.angle_alpha   90.00
_cell.angle_beta   90.00
_cell.angle_gamma   90.00
#
_symmetry.space_group_name_H-M   'P 1'
#
loop_
_entity.id
_entity.type
_entity.pdbx_description
1 polymer ?
#
loop_
_entity_poly.entity_id
_entity_poly.type
_entity_poly.pdbx_seq_one_letter_code
_entity_poly.pdbx_strand_id
1 'polypeptide(L)'
;MTILRKTLGEKYVMKKLLAFLTAAAMLSAVLADSAAAAASIKRVSKPQIQVLLDGKKMSFADAKPFSDSSKRVLVPIRFVSEALGAKVDWNSAKSTVNISMNKKEVTLVLGQSSAKVNGVTMKFDTQAVSSHSRIFVPLRFVSEALGQTVNWDSQGSWVWIGKQEVPKIEDVSELKDLGEYKKYFSGDYGRSLISYGKDSKFKSIRIISAAQLPVKILDHTIYDIWTVSDGDNIGLQIRYKGPDLDMFFISSKFEPKQRSGYIKKISEGFKIATYELKHPGDGLFHGDNNWRTLSLKSIDYFCFRSYIGEDSVHLLFNPFK
;
A
#
# COMPACT_ATOMS: atom_id res chain seq x y z
N MET A 1 38.00 -22.55 -76.23
CA MET A 1 37.74 -23.26 -74.95
C MET A 1 37.73 -22.34 -73.71
N THR A 2 37.59 -21.02 -73.90
CA THR A 2 37.66 -20.02 -72.80
C THR A 2 36.29 -19.45 -72.43
N ILE A 3 35.29 -19.55 -73.31
CA ILE A 3 33.94 -18.97 -73.11
C ILE A 3 33.02 -19.91 -72.31
N LEU A 4 33.20 -21.24 -72.40
CA LEU A 4 32.41 -22.23 -71.65
C LEU A 4 32.74 -22.33 -70.15
N ARG A 5 33.95 -21.92 -69.71
CA ARG A 5 34.30 -21.94 -68.28
C ARG A 5 33.71 -20.77 -67.49
N LYS A 6 33.39 -19.65 -68.15
CA LYS A 6 32.86 -18.44 -67.48
C LYS A 6 31.37 -18.60 -67.12
N THR A 7 30.58 -19.21 -68.00
CA THR A 7 29.14 -19.42 -67.81
C THR A 7 28.79 -20.52 -66.80
N LEU A 8 29.65 -21.54 -66.63
CA LEU A 8 29.47 -22.57 -65.60
C LEU A 8 29.81 -22.07 -64.19
N GLY A 9 30.82 -21.20 -64.05
CA GLY A 9 31.16 -20.56 -62.78
C GLY A 9 30.06 -19.62 -62.27
N GLU A 10 29.50 -18.79 -63.15
CA GLU A 10 28.43 -17.84 -62.79
C GLU A 10 27.11 -18.54 -62.40
N LYS A 11 26.72 -19.62 -63.11
CA LYS A 11 25.54 -20.43 -62.73
C LYS A 11 25.72 -21.16 -61.40
N TYR A 12 26.94 -21.60 -61.08
CA TYR A 12 27.22 -22.30 -59.82
C TYR A 12 27.23 -21.34 -58.62
N VAL A 13 27.75 -20.11 -58.82
CA VAL A 13 27.72 -19.04 -57.82
C VAL A 13 26.30 -18.51 -57.58
N MET A 14 25.46 -18.37 -58.63
CA MET A 14 24.04 -17.99 -58.47
C MET A 14 23.20 -19.06 -57.74
N LYS A 15 23.44 -20.36 -57.95
CA LYS A 15 22.73 -21.42 -57.20
C LYS A 15 23.13 -21.45 -55.71
N LYS A 16 24.38 -21.12 -55.37
CA LYS A 16 24.82 -20.99 -53.97
C LYS A 16 24.36 -19.68 -53.32
N LEU A 17 24.24 -18.58 -54.07
CA LEU A 17 23.65 -17.33 -53.56
C LEU A 17 22.14 -17.47 -53.32
N LEU A 18 21.41 -18.20 -54.17
CA LEU A 18 19.96 -18.40 -54.00
C LEU A 18 19.63 -19.40 -52.86
N ALA A 19 20.53 -20.32 -52.53
CA ALA A 19 20.42 -21.20 -51.37
C ALA A 19 20.79 -20.52 -50.03
N PHE A 20 21.52 -19.40 -50.06
CA PHE A 20 21.82 -18.59 -48.87
C PHE A 20 20.75 -17.54 -48.56
N LEU A 21 19.98 -17.12 -49.57
CA LEU A 21 18.87 -16.16 -49.41
C LEU A 21 17.59 -16.77 -48.82
N THR A 22 17.40 -18.10 -48.92
CA THR A 22 16.30 -18.79 -48.22
C THR A 22 16.66 -19.24 -46.79
N ALA A 23 17.94 -19.31 -46.43
CA ALA A 23 18.38 -19.53 -45.06
C ALA A 23 18.41 -18.24 -44.21
N ALA A 24 18.63 -17.08 -44.85
CA ALA A 24 18.56 -15.78 -44.16
C ALA A 24 17.11 -15.29 -43.93
N ALA A 25 16.17 -15.68 -44.78
CA ALA A 25 14.74 -15.39 -44.58
C ALA A 25 14.04 -16.31 -43.56
N MET A 26 14.61 -17.49 -43.25
CA MET A 26 14.09 -18.38 -42.20
C MET A 26 14.74 -18.17 -40.82
N LEU A 27 15.80 -17.35 -40.72
CA LEU A 27 16.38 -16.94 -39.43
C LEU A 27 15.88 -15.57 -38.95
N SER A 28 14.98 -14.93 -39.69
CA SER A 28 14.39 -13.63 -39.34
C SER A 28 12.95 -13.76 -38.79
N ALA A 29 12.43 -14.98 -38.67
CA ALA A 29 11.05 -15.27 -38.22
C ALA A 29 10.97 -16.06 -36.90
N VAL A 30 12.06 -16.13 -36.12
CA VAL A 30 12.06 -16.61 -34.73
C VAL A 30 12.71 -15.56 -33.84
N LEU A 31 12.21 -14.33 -33.90
CA LEU A 31 12.46 -13.31 -32.87
C LEU A 31 11.19 -12.49 -32.54
N ALA A 32 10.01 -13.00 -32.91
CA ALA A 32 8.74 -12.48 -32.41
C ALA A 32 8.19 -13.48 -31.39
N ASP A 33 7.83 -12.95 -30.21
CA ASP A 33 7.20 -13.64 -29.07
C ASP A 33 8.07 -14.46 -28.11
N SER A 34 9.19 -13.86 -27.71
CA SER A 34 9.52 -13.90 -26.26
C SER A 34 9.60 -12.49 -25.68
N ALA A 35 8.55 -11.70 -25.90
CA ALA A 35 8.06 -10.91 -24.78
C ALA A 35 7.61 -11.92 -23.72
N ALA A 36 8.57 -12.46 -22.96
CA ALA A 36 8.28 -13.10 -21.69
C ALA A 36 7.30 -12.15 -21.01
N ALA A 37 6.07 -12.61 -20.82
CA ALA A 37 5.06 -11.87 -20.10
C ALA A 37 5.74 -11.50 -18.79
N ALA A 38 6.17 -10.23 -18.67
CA ALA A 38 6.65 -9.70 -17.42
C ALA A 38 5.46 -9.90 -16.50
N ALA A 39 5.57 -10.92 -15.65
CA ALA A 39 4.46 -11.36 -14.85
C ALA A 39 4.07 -10.14 -14.02
N SER A 40 2.93 -9.56 -14.38
CA SER A 40 2.52 -8.29 -13.80
C SER A 40 2.14 -8.65 -12.39
N ILE A 41 2.90 -8.19 -11.41
CA ILE A 41 2.55 -8.30 -10.00
C ILE A 41 1.16 -7.67 -9.85
N LYS A 42 0.13 -8.50 -9.63
CA LYS A 42 -1.26 -8.06 -9.54
C LYS A 42 -1.62 -7.84 -8.08
N ARG A 43 -2.20 -6.69 -7.77
CA ARG A 43 -2.80 -6.45 -6.45
C ARG A 43 -4.02 -7.36 -6.29
N VAL A 44 -4.03 -8.18 -5.24
CA VAL A 44 -5.11 -9.17 -5.00
C VAL A 44 -6.37 -8.50 -4.46
N SER A 45 -6.23 -7.37 -3.76
CA SER A 45 -7.36 -6.62 -3.20
C SER A 45 -7.51 -5.22 -3.80
N LYS A 46 -8.74 -4.80 -4.07
CA LYS A 46 -9.00 -3.44 -4.53
C LYS A 46 -8.63 -2.44 -3.41
N PRO A 47 -7.89 -1.35 -3.71
CA PRO A 47 -7.65 -0.29 -2.74
C PRO A 47 -8.98 0.26 -2.21
N GLN A 48 -9.07 0.40 -0.89
CA GLN A 48 -10.23 1.03 -0.24
C GLN A 48 -9.91 2.49 0.07
N ILE A 49 -10.88 3.38 -0.10
CA ILE A 49 -10.72 4.78 0.27
C ILE A 49 -10.51 4.87 1.78
N GLN A 50 -9.40 5.48 2.19
CA GLN A 50 -9.12 5.78 3.59
C GLN A 50 -9.24 7.28 3.80
N VAL A 51 -9.76 7.70 4.95
CA VAL A 51 -9.80 9.11 5.36
C VAL A 51 -8.94 9.26 6.59
N LEU A 52 -8.06 10.27 6.57
CA LEU A 52 -7.15 10.60 7.66
C LEU A 52 -7.48 12.00 8.14
N LEU A 53 -7.56 12.17 9.45
CA LEU A 53 -7.64 13.47 10.11
C LEU A 53 -6.34 13.69 10.88
N ASP A 54 -5.60 14.74 10.53
CA ASP A 54 -4.30 15.07 11.12
C ASP A 54 -3.35 13.85 11.18
N GLY A 55 -3.29 13.11 10.07
CA GLY A 55 -2.44 11.93 9.90
C GLY A 55 -2.95 10.64 10.54
N LYS A 56 -4.07 10.65 11.26
CA LYS A 56 -4.67 9.46 11.88
C LYS A 56 -5.85 8.96 11.06
N LYS A 57 -5.88 7.66 10.73
CA LYS A 57 -7.02 7.05 10.02
C LYS A 57 -8.30 7.16 10.85
N MET A 58 -9.38 7.56 10.19
CA MET A 58 -10.72 7.59 10.75
C MET A 58 -11.40 6.24 10.63
N SER A 59 -12.13 5.84 11.68
CA SER A 59 -12.97 4.64 11.66
C SER A 59 -14.40 4.98 11.26
N PHE A 60 -14.96 4.17 10.36
CA PHE A 60 -16.32 4.30 9.87
C PHE A 60 -17.06 3.00 10.15
N ALA A 61 -17.78 2.94 11.28
CA ALA A 61 -18.43 1.71 11.74
C ALA A 61 -19.61 1.28 10.85
N ASP A 62 -20.50 2.23 10.53
CA ASP A 62 -21.80 1.89 9.93
C ASP A 62 -21.87 2.13 8.42
N ALA A 63 -20.99 2.99 7.89
CA ALA A 63 -21.08 3.46 6.51
C ALA A 63 -19.72 3.94 6.01
N LYS A 64 -19.17 3.26 4.99
CA LYS A 64 -17.83 3.53 4.48
C LYS A 64 -17.82 4.66 3.43
N PRO A 65 -16.75 5.47 3.36
CA PRO A 65 -16.52 6.38 2.25
C PRO A 65 -16.54 5.67 0.90
N PHE A 66 -17.05 6.33 -0.14
CA PHE A 66 -17.01 5.82 -1.50
C PHE A 66 -16.78 6.94 -2.52
N SER A 67 -16.33 6.57 -3.73
CA SER A 67 -16.26 7.50 -4.86
C SER A 67 -17.53 7.39 -5.69
N ASP A 68 -18.14 8.52 -6.02
CA ASP A 68 -19.28 8.56 -6.94
C ASP A 68 -18.84 8.51 -8.42
N SER A 69 -19.81 8.61 -9.33
CA SER A 69 -19.59 8.66 -10.79
C SER A 69 -18.79 9.87 -11.23
N SER A 70 -18.88 10.98 -10.49
CA SER A 70 -18.14 12.23 -10.73
C SER A 70 -16.72 12.21 -10.13
N LYS A 71 -16.26 11.06 -9.62
CA LYS A 71 -14.94 10.90 -8.97
C LYS A 71 -14.79 11.79 -7.74
N ARG A 72 -15.87 12.00 -6.99
CA ARG A 72 -15.86 12.68 -5.69
C ARG A 72 -15.96 11.66 -4.57
N VAL A 73 -15.12 11.82 -3.56
CA VAL A 73 -15.21 11.03 -2.34
C VAL A 73 -16.37 11.56 -1.51
N LEU A 74 -17.40 10.72 -1.35
CA LEU A 74 -18.52 10.96 -0.48
C LEU A 74 -18.29 10.27 0.87
N VAL A 75 -18.65 10.95 1.95
CA VAL A 75 -18.55 10.46 3.33
C VAL A 75 -19.84 10.68 4.08
N PRO A 76 -20.17 9.81 5.05
CA PRO A 76 -21.31 10.07 5.91
C PRO A 76 -21.01 11.31 6.76
N ILE A 77 -21.83 12.33 6.57
CA ILE A 77 -21.57 13.71 6.98
C ILE A 77 -21.27 13.85 8.48
N ARG A 78 -21.94 13.05 9.31
CA ARG A 78 -21.79 13.08 10.76
C ARG A 78 -20.37 12.70 11.21
N PHE A 79 -19.80 11.64 10.63
CA PHE A 79 -18.48 11.13 11.03
C PHE A 79 -17.39 12.18 10.84
N VAL A 80 -17.36 12.85 9.68
CA VAL A 80 -16.34 13.86 9.40
C VAL A 80 -16.59 15.13 10.20
N SER A 81 -17.83 15.62 10.24
CA SER A 81 -18.14 16.85 10.98
C SER A 81 -17.89 16.72 12.48
N GLU A 82 -18.32 15.63 13.12
CA GLU A 82 -18.11 15.41 14.56
C GLU A 82 -16.64 15.17 14.90
N ALA A 83 -15.88 14.46 14.05
CA ALA A 83 -14.43 14.32 14.23
C ALA A 83 -13.68 15.65 14.16
N LEU A 84 -14.23 16.64 13.44
CA LEU A 84 -13.72 18.01 13.40
C LEU A 84 -14.21 18.87 14.58
N GLY A 85 -15.05 18.33 15.47
CA GLY A 85 -15.61 19.05 16.62
C GLY A 85 -16.89 19.82 16.34
N ALA A 86 -17.55 19.56 15.20
CA ALA A 86 -18.82 20.19 14.86
C ALA A 86 -20.01 19.42 15.43
N LYS A 87 -21.08 20.14 15.79
CA LYS A 87 -22.39 19.56 16.11
C LYS A 87 -23.19 19.36 14.83
N VAL A 88 -23.86 18.21 14.70
CA VAL A 88 -24.67 17.86 13.51
C VAL A 88 -26.11 17.55 13.90
N ASP A 89 -27.05 18.38 13.44
CA ASP A 89 -28.48 18.23 13.67
C ASP A 89 -29.22 17.89 12.35
N TRP A 90 -30.14 16.92 12.38
CA TRP A 90 -30.99 16.57 11.25
C TRP A 90 -32.40 17.11 11.44
N ASN A 91 -32.91 17.86 10.46
CA ASN A 91 -34.29 18.28 10.39
C ASN A 91 -35.03 17.45 9.33
N SER A 92 -35.81 16.47 9.78
CA SER A 92 -36.57 15.58 8.90
C SER A 92 -37.65 16.31 8.09
N ALA A 93 -38.37 17.25 8.71
CA ALA A 93 -39.44 18.01 8.05
C ALA A 93 -38.93 18.82 6.84
N LYS A 94 -37.69 19.32 6.91
CA LYS A 94 -37.04 20.09 5.84
C LYS A 94 -36.02 19.28 5.05
N SER A 95 -35.85 17.99 5.35
CA SER A 95 -34.78 17.15 4.80
C SER A 95 -33.41 17.84 4.79
N THR A 96 -33.06 18.50 5.90
CA THR A 96 -31.89 19.39 6.00
C THR A 96 -30.95 18.94 7.12
N VAL A 97 -29.65 18.89 6.83
CA VAL A 97 -28.58 18.73 7.82
C VAL A 97 -28.03 20.11 8.18
N ASN A 98 -28.00 20.42 9.47
CA ASN A 98 -27.36 21.60 10.02
C ASN A 98 -26.08 21.18 10.74
N ILE A 99 -24.95 21.79 10.38
CA ILE A 99 -23.67 21.61 11.03
C ILE A 99 -23.27 22.95 11.64
N SER A 100 -22.84 22.94 12.90
CA SER A 100 -22.36 24.14 13.59
C SER A 100 -21.02 23.86 14.28
N MET A 101 -20.06 24.76 14.09
CA MET A 101 -18.74 24.69 14.72
C MET A 101 -18.19 26.10 14.89
N ASN A 102 -18.04 26.57 16.14
CA ASN A 102 -17.62 27.94 16.44
C ASN A 102 -18.51 28.96 15.70
N LYS A 103 -17.95 29.74 14.77
CA LYS A 103 -18.66 30.73 13.92
C LYS A 103 -18.97 30.21 12.50
N LYS A 104 -18.89 28.89 12.30
CA LYS A 104 -19.18 28.23 11.03
C LYS A 104 -20.51 27.51 11.13
N GLU A 105 -21.40 27.81 10.20
CA GLU A 105 -22.69 27.16 10.01
C GLU A 105 -22.78 26.63 8.59
N VAL A 106 -23.11 25.35 8.46
CA VAL A 106 -23.34 24.70 7.17
C VAL A 106 -24.74 24.10 7.17
N THR A 107 -25.56 24.51 6.22
CA THR A 107 -26.92 23.98 6.02
C THR A 107 -27.00 23.31 4.67
N LEU A 108 -27.24 22.00 4.67
CA LEU A 108 -27.27 21.17 3.47
C LEU A 108 -28.63 20.48 3.34
N VAL A 109 -29.23 20.56 2.16
CA VAL A 109 -30.51 19.91 1.85
C VAL A 109 -30.24 18.63 1.09
N LEU A 110 -30.88 17.53 1.50
CA LEU A 110 -30.75 16.23 0.83
C LEU A 110 -31.17 16.32 -0.65
N GLY A 111 -30.40 15.69 -1.54
CA GLY A 111 -30.63 15.69 -2.98
C GLY A 111 -30.12 16.95 -3.71
N GLN A 112 -29.63 17.96 -2.99
CA GLN A 112 -29.10 19.18 -3.59
C GLN A 112 -27.60 19.08 -3.85
N SER A 113 -27.14 19.82 -4.88
CA SER A 113 -25.73 20.04 -5.23
C SER A 113 -25.18 21.37 -4.70
N SER A 114 -25.82 21.90 -3.65
CA SER A 114 -25.40 23.12 -2.98
C SER A 114 -25.75 23.07 -1.50
N ALA A 115 -25.07 23.91 -0.73
CA ALA A 115 -25.34 24.13 0.69
C ALA A 115 -25.10 25.60 1.05
N LYS A 116 -25.71 26.07 2.13
CA LYS A 116 -25.41 27.40 2.67
C LYS A 116 -24.27 27.28 3.67
N VAL A 117 -23.23 28.11 3.51
CA VAL A 117 -22.11 28.25 4.46
C VAL A 117 -22.16 29.69 4.97
N ASN A 118 -22.42 29.86 6.26
CA ASN A 118 -22.63 31.18 6.89
C ASN A 118 -23.63 32.06 6.11
N GLY A 119 -24.74 31.46 5.68
CA GLY A 119 -25.79 32.13 4.88
C GLY A 119 -25.51 32.25 3.38
N VAL A 120 -24.28 32.01 2.91
CA VAL A 120 -23.90 32.10 1.49
C VAL A 120 -24.05 30.76 0.81
N THR A 121 -24.73 30.72 -0.35
CA THR A 121 -24.88 29.49 -1.14
C THR A 121 -23.57 29.12 -1.82
N MET A 122 -23.07 27.92 -1.51
CA MET A 122 -21.90 27.30 -2.12
C MET A 122 -22.33 26.06 -2.90
N LYS A 123 -21.85 25.92 -4.14
CA LYS A 123 -22.14 24.78 -5.01
C LYS A 123 -21.03 23.74 -4.94
N PHE A 124 -21.39 22.48 -5.17
CA PHE A 124 -20.47 21.38 -5.42
C PHE A 124 -20.97 20.55 -6.60
N ASP A 125 -20.08 19.78 -7.22
CA ASP A 125 -20.26 19.12 -8.53
C ASP A 125 -20.86 17.70 -8.45
N THR A 126 -21.53 17.42 -7.34
CA THR A 126 -22.29 16.20 -7.07
C THR A 126 -23.42 16.54 -6.10
N GLN A 127 -24.15 15.55 -5.60
CA GLN A 127 -25.29 15.76 -4.72
C GLN A 127 -25.06 15.19 -3.33
N ALA A 128 -25.72 15.78 -2.33
CA ALA A 128 -25.92 15.11 -1.07
C ALA A 128 -26.88 13.94 -1.26
N VAL A 129 -26.46 12.72 -0.92
CA VAL A 129 -27.25 11.51 -1.16
C VAL A 129 -27.53 10.77 0.14
N SER A 130 -28.65 10.06 0.19
CA SER A 130 -28.94 9.14 1.29
C SER A 130 -28.55 7.73 0.86
N SER A 131 -27.79 7.03 1.70
CA SER A 131 -27.40 5.63 1.48
C SER A 131 -27.23 4.95 2.84
N HIS A 132 -27.75 3.73 2.99
CA HIS A 132 -27.66 2.95 4.23
C HIS A 132 -28.07 3.75 5.49
N SER A 133 -29.17 4.51 5.41
CA SER A 133 -29.65 5.36 6.51
C SER A 133 -28.62 6.40 7.01
N ARG A 134 -27.75 6.86 6.12
CA ARG A 134 -26.78 7.92 6.35
C ARG A 134 -26.81 8.91 5.19
N ILE A 135 -26.55 10.17 5.51
CA ILE A 135 -26.44 11.24 4.52
C ILE A 135 -24.96 11.37 4.15
N PHE A 136 -24.69 11.20 2.86
CA PHE A 136 -23.37 11.29 2.27
C PHE A 136 -23.20 12.61 1.54
N VAL A 137 -22.06 13.24 1.76
CA VAL A 137 -21.70 14.54 1.14
C VAL A 137 -20.26 14.52 0.66
N PRO A 138 -19.88 15.43 -0.26
CA PRO A 138 -18.49 15.52 -0.70
C PRO A 138 -17.59 15.86 0.48
N LEU A 139 -16.64 14.96 0.77
CA LEU A 139 -15.72 15.11 1.90
C LEU A 139 -14.99 16.45 1.84
N ARG A 140 -14.48 16.81 0.66
CA ARG A 140 -13.75 18.06 0.45
C ARG A 140 -14.62 19.27 0.83
N PHE A 141 -15.84 19.32 0.30
CA PHE A 141 -16.76 20.42 0.57
C PHE A 141 -17.02 20.60 2.08
N VAL A 142 -17.42 19.53 2.77
CA VAL A 142 -17.77 19.65 4.20
C VAL A 142 -16.56 20.03 5.05
N SER A 143 -15.38 19.49 4.75
CA SER A 143 -14.16 19.78 5.50
C SER A 143 -13.68 21.21 5.27
N GLU A 144 -13.67 21.69 4.02
CA GLU A 144 -13.29 23.06 3.68
C GLU A 144 -14.28 24.10 4.19
N ALA A 145 -15.59 23.79 4.17
CA ALA A 145 -16.62 24.65 4.78
C ALA A 145 -16.41 24.81 6.29
N LEU A 146 -15.85 23.79 6.95
CA LEU A 146 -15.45 23.80 8.35
C LEU A 146 -14.02 24.35 8.57
N GLY A 147 -13.34 24.80 7.52
CA GLY A 147 -12.04 25.46 7.61
C GLY A 147 -10.83 24.53 7.58
N GLN A 148 -11.00 23.28 7.17
CA GLN A 148 -9.91 22.31 7.02
C GLN A 148 -9.39 22.24 5.58
N THR A 149 -8.11 21.93 5.43
CA THR A 149 -7.52 21.60 4.12
C THR A 149 -7.76 20.14 3.78
N VAL A 150 -7.89 19.82 2.48
CA VAL A 150 -8.13 18.45 2.01
C VAL A 150 -7.21 18.09 0.85
N ASN A 151 -6.39 17.06 1.05
CA ASN A 151 -5.45 16.56 0.05
C ASN A 151 -5.77 15.12 -0.35
N TRP A 152 -5.69 14.84 -1.65
CA TRP A 152 -5.90 13.50 -2.19
C TRP A 152 -4.56 12.84 -2.49
N ASP A 153 -4.37 11.64 -1.95
CA ASP A 153 -3.27 10.74 -2.27
C ASP A 153 -3.79 9.62 -3.17
N SER A 154 -3.55 9.79 -4.48
CA SER A 154 -4.03 8.88 -5.52
C SER A 154 -3.40 7.49 -5.45
N GLN A 155 -2.17 7.38 -4.93
CA GLN A 155 -1.45 6.12 -4.87
C GLN A 155 -2.04 5.18 -3.82
N GLY A 156 -2.43 5.72 -2.67
CA GLY A 156 -3.08 4.98 -1.59
C GLY A 156 -4.61 4.94 -1.68
N SER A 157 -5.20 5.80 -2.51
CA SER A 157 -6.62 6.18 -2.43
C SER A 157 -6.98 6.78 -1.08
N TRP A 158 -6.15 7.69 -0.56
CA TRP A 158 -6.32 8.28 0.76
C TRP A 158 -6.74 9.75 0.67
N VAL A 159 -7.62 10.18 1.56
CA VAL A 159 -7.99 11.58 1.75
C VAL A 159 -7.40 12.08 3.06
N TRP A 160 -6.59 13.11 3.01
CA TRP A 160 -5.98 13.77 4.17
C TRP A 160 -6.75 15.05 4.49
N ILE A 161 -7.32 15.13 5.69
CA ILE A 161 -7.97 16.30 6.24
C ILE A 161 -7.04 16.92 7.28
N GLY A 162 -6.85 18.24 7.20
CA GLY A 162 -5.99 18.98 8.12
C GLY A 162 -4.50 18.76 7.83
N LYS A 163 -3.71 18.56 8.88
CA LYS A 163 -2.25 18.41 8.80
C LYS A 163 -1.86 17.09 8.16
N GLN A 164 -0.87 17.13 7.25
CA GLN A 164 -0.24 15.93 6.69
C GLN A 164 1.00 15.52 7.49
N GLU A 165 0.86 15.45 8.81
CA GLU A 165 1.92 15.04 9.72
C GLU A 165 1.74 13.56 10.07
N VAL A 166 2.72 12.73 9.75
CA VAL A 166 2.64 11.29 10.05
C VAL A 166 3.08 11.05 11.49
N PRO A 167 2.25 10.38 12.33
CA PRO A 167 2.61 10.11 13.71
C PRO A 167 3.84 9.20 13.82
N LYS A 168 4.63 9.38 14.86
CA LYS A 168 5.74 8.46 15.16
C LYS A 168 5.20 7.22 15.86
N ILE A 169 5.96 6.13 15.82
CA ILE A 169 5.54 4.87 16.46
C ILE A 169 5.34 5.01 17.97
N GLU A 170 6.06 5.91 18.63
CA GLU A 170 5.91 6.20 20.06
C GLU A 170 4.55 6.84 20.38
N ASP A 171 3.95 7.56 19.42
CA ASP A 171 2.67 8.25 19.59
C ASP A 171 1.47 7.32 19.42
N VAL A 172 1.68 6.15 18.80
CA VAL A 172 0.59 5.23 18.41
C VAL A 172 0.72 3.83 18.98
N SER A 173 1.89 3.43 19.49
CA SER A 173 2.12 2.14 20.12
C SER A 173 2.73 2.33 21.48
N GLU A 174 2.26 1.57 22.47
CA GLU A 174 2.90 1.44 23.77
C GLU A 174 4.19 0.62 23.68
N LEU A 175 5.11 0.88 24.60
CA LEU A 175 6.32 0.10 24.79
C LEU A 175 6.00 -1.10 25.71
N LYS A 176 6.33 -2.31 25.26
CA LYS A 176 6.05 -3.55 26.00
C LYS A 176 7.34 -4.31 26.29
N ASP A 177 7.31 -5.16 27.31
CA ASP A 177 8.42 -6.08 27.60
C ASP A 177 8.58 -7.10 26.47
N LEU A 178 9.81 -7.31 26.01
CA LEU A 178 10.10 -8.25 24.92
C LEU A 178 9.94 -9.72 25.37
N GLY A 179 10.01 -10.02 26.67
CA GLY A 179 10.00 -11.36 27.24
C GLY A 179 8.84 -12.21 26.75
N GLU A 180 7.62 -11.67 26.73
CA GLU A 180 6.40 -12.35 26.26
C GLU A 180 6.44 -12.69 24.76
N TYR A 181 7.28 -12.00 24.00
CA TYR A 181 7.39 -12.10 22.54
C TYR A 181 8.62 -12.88 22.06
N LYS A 182 9.52 -13.29 22.96
CA LYS A 182 10.73 -14.07 22.59
C LYS A 182 10.40 -15.36 21.84
N LYS A 183 9.24 -15.97 22.10
CA LYS A 183 8.76 -17.18 21.39
C LYS A 183 8.62 -17.00 19.88
N TYR A 184 8.45 -15.77 19.40
CA TYR A 184 8.36 -15.45 17.97
C TYR A 184 9.73 -15.29 17.30
N PHE A 185 10.80 -15.21 18.07
CA PHE A 185 12.19 -15.08 17.62
C PHE A 185 12.95 -16.40 17.90
N SER A 186 12.36 -17.50 17.45
CA SER A 186 12.89 -18.86 17.66
C SER A 186 14.15 -19.13 16.83
N GLY A 187 14.91 -20.17 17.21
CA GLY A 187 16.16 -20.54 16.53
C GLY A 187 17.36 -19.65 16.87
N ASP A 188 18.54 -19.99 16.36
CA ASP A 188 19.76 -19.19 16.54
C ASP A 188 19.67 -17.85 15.80
N TYR A 189 19.08 -17.86 14.60
CA TYR A 189 18.91 -16.67 13.78
C TYR A 189 17.92 -15.71 14.42
N GLY A 190 16.75 -16.20 14.87
CA GLY A 190 15.77 -15.36 15.56
C GLY A 190 16.32 -14.72 16.83
N ARG A 191 17.06 -15.49 17.64
CA ARG A 191 17.75 -14.95 18.83
C ARG A 191 18.75 -13.86 18.45
N SER A 192 19.51 -14.02 17.36
CA SER A 192 20.45 -13.00 16.90
C SER A 192 19.79 -11.68 16.49
N LEU A 193 18.51 -11.69 16.08
CA LEU A 193 17.75 -10.48 15.75
C LEU A 193 17.43 -9.62 16.98
N ILE A 194 17.29 -10.26 18.15
CA ILE A 194 16.93 -9.57 19.40
C ILE A 194 18.09 -9.46 20.40
N SER A 195 19.23 -10.09 20.09
CA SER A 195 20.46 -9.98 20.87
C SER A 195 21.67 -9.92 19.94
N TYR A 196 22.25 -8.72 19.79
CA TYR A 196 23.51 -8.53 19.09
C TYR A 196 24.65 -8.39 20.10
N GLY A 197 25.54 -9.38 20.17
CA GLY A 197 26.67 -9.38 21.12
C GLY A 197 26.25 -9.54 22.59
N LYS A 198 27.21 -9.32 23.52
CA LYS A 198 26.98 -9.49 24.97
C LYS A 198 26.12 -8.38 25.57
N ASP A 199 26.13 -7.18 25.00
CA ASP A 199 25.60 -5.97 25.65
C ASP A 199 24.41 -5.31 24.92
N SER A 200 24.16 -5.60 23.62
CA SER A 200 23.07 -5.00 22.85
C SER A 200 21.89 -5.95 22.70
N LYS A 201 21.11 -6.10 23.78
CA LYS A 201 19.85 -6.85 23.79
C LYS A 201 18.69 -5.88 23.80
N PHE A 202 17.80 -6.00 22.82
CA PHE A 202 16.50 -5.36 22.91
C PHE A 202 15.80 -5.85 24.19
N LYS A 203 15.29 -4.90 24.99
CA LYS A 203 14.49 -5.22 26.18
C LYS A 203 13.01 -5.06 25.92
N SER A 204 12.67 -4.27 24.91
CA SER A 204 11.32 -3.82 24.68
C SER A 204 10.87 -4.02 23.23
N ILE A 205 9.56 -3.93 23.02
CA ILE A 205 8.91 -4.08 21.72
C ILE A 205 7.77 -3.08 21.58
N ARG A 206 7.55 -2.61 20.36
CA ARG A 206 6.35 -1.85 19.95
C ARG A 206 5.65 -2.61 18.84
N ILE A 207 4.32 -2.64 18.90
CA ILE A 207 3.49 -3.40 17.96
C ILE A 207 2.39 -2.48 17.46
N ILE A 208 2.37 -2.26 16.15
CA ILE A 208 1.31 -1.53 15.45
C ILE A 208 0.46 -2.49 14.61
N SER A 209 -0.69 -2.03 14.18
CA SER A 209 -1.60 -2.67 13.25
C SER A 209 -1.72 -1.83 11.97
N ALA A 210 -2.22 -2.44 10.89
CA ALA A 210 -2.45 -1.70 9.64
C ALA A 210 -3.44 -0.53 9.77
N ALA A 211 -4.31 -0.55 10.79
CA ALA A 211 -5.24 0.52 11.11
C ALA A 211 -4.54 1.78 11.64
N GLN A 212 -3.34 1.64 12.22
CA GLN A 212 -2.55 2.78 12.71
C GLN A 212 -1.66 3.41 11.63
N LEU A 213 -1.48 2.75 10.48
CA LEU A 213 -0.74 3.35 9.36
C LEU A 213 -1.46 4.62 8.86
N PRO A 214 -0.74 5.66 8.43
CA PRO A 214 0.70 5.73 8.26
C PRO A 214 1.42 5.94 9.60
N VAL A 215 2.62 5.38 9.74
CA VAL A 215 3.45 5.55 10.94
C VAL A 215 4.90 5.77 10.53
N LYS A 216 5.55 6.74 11.18
CA LYS A 216 7.00 6.92 11.10
C LYS A 216 7.69 5.99 12.09
N ILE A 217 8.52 5.10 11.58
CA ILE A 217 9.32 4.15 12.33
C ILE A 217 10.77 4.49 11.98
N LEU A 218 11.45 5.19 12.89
CA LEU A 218 12.84 5.64 12.71
C LEU A 218 12.99 6.52 11.46
N ASP A 219 13.77 6.07 10.49
CA ASP A 219 14.05 6.71 9.19
C ASP A 219 13.08 6.29 8.07
N HIS A 220 12.11 5.44 8.40
CA HIS A 220 11.07 4.99 7.49
C HIS A 220 9.71 5.59 7.85
N THR A 221 8.90 5.84 6.84
CA THR A 221 7.47 6.09 7.00
C THR A 221 6.70 5.03 6.23
N ILE A 222 5.96 4.18 6.94
CA ILE A 222 5.15 3.12 6.36
C ILE A 222 3.74 3.66 6.12
N TYR A 223 3.25 3.60 4.88
CA TYR A 223 1.92 4.11 4.51
C TYR A 223 0.90 2.98 4.36
N ASP A 224 1.14 2.03 3.47
CA ASP A 224 0.12 1.03 3.16
C ASP A 224 0.77 -0.34 2.93
N ILE A 225 -0.02 -1.39 3.15
CA ILE A 225 0.39 -2.78 2.99
C ILE A 225 -0.75 -3.56 2.33
N TRP A 226 -0.44 -4.32 1.28
CA TRP A 226 -1.44 -5.12 0.57
C TRP A 226 -0.85 -6.38 -0.03
N THR A 227 -1.70 -7.37 -0.28
CA THR A 227 -1.30 -8.62 -0.92
C THR A 227 -1.23 -8.47 -2.42
N VAL A 228 -0.23 -9.13 -3.01
CA VAL A 228 -0.05 -9.22 -4.45
C VAL A 228 0.10 -10.68 -4.87
N SER A 229 -0.15 -10.97 -6.15
CA SER A 229 0.10 -12.27 -6.76
C SER A 229 1.01 -12.09 -7.97
N ASP A 230 2.02 -12.94 -8.06
CA ASP A 230 2.85 -13.12 -9.24
C ASP A 230 2.76 -14.59 -9.67
N GLY A 231 1.93 -14.87 -10.68
CA GLY A 231 1.48 -16.24 -10.97
C GLY A 231 0.85 -16.90 -9.74
N ASP A 232 1.42 -18.03 -9.32
CA ASP A 232 1.01 -18.77 -8.12
C ASP A 232 1.67 -18.29 -6.82
N ASN A 233 2.65 -17.37 -6.90
CA ASN A 233 3.32 -16.83 -5.73
C ASN A 233 2.52 -15.65 -5.17
N ILE A 234 1.97 -15.82 -3.98
CA ILE A 234 1.40 -14.69 -3.24
C ILE A 234 2.55 -13.95 -2.56
N GLY A 235 2.53 -12.63 -2.60
CA GLY A 235 3.45 -11.77 -1.87
C GLY A 235 2.71 -10.63 -1.19
N LEU A 236 3.46 -9.66 -0.73
CA LEU A 236 2.92 -8.39 -0.26
C LEU A 236 3.72 -7.22 -0.82
N GLN A 237 3.06 -6.09 -0.93
CA GLN A 237 3.69 -4.83 -1.23
C GLN A 237 3.49 -3.87 -0.06
N ILE A 238 4.52 -3.08 0.20
CA ILE A 238 4.50 -2.00 1.18
C ILE A 238 4.81 -0.70 0.45
N ARG A 239 3.95 0.29 0.62
CA ARG A 239 4.23 1.67 0.21
C ARG A 239 4.85 2.41 1.37
N TYR A 240 6.01 3.01 1.15
CA TYR A 240 6.77 3.67 2.19
C TYR A 240 7.62 4.84 1.66
N LYS A 241 8.18 5.64 2.57
CA LYS A 241 9.29 6.58 2.34
C LYS A 241 10.45 6.19 3.24
N GLY A 242 11.70 6.33 2.78
CA GLY A 242 12.89 5.96 3.55
C GLY A 242 13.99 5.32 2.68
N PRO A 243 15.06 4.78 3.31
CA PRO A 243 16.08 3.99 2.63
C PRO A 243 15.51 2.65 2.14
N ASP A 244 16.32 1.63 1.93
CA ASP A 244 15.81 0.35 1.42
C ASP A 244 15.24 -0.48 2.59
N LEU A 245 13.98 -0.88 2.44
CA LEU A 245 13.22 -1.51 3.51
C LEU A 245 13.41 -3.04 3.49
N ASP A 246 14.30 -3.55 4.33
CA ASP A 246 14.37 -4.96 4.66
C ASP A 246 13.41 -5.30 5.81
N MET A 247 12.87 -6.51 5.77
CA MET A 247 11.87 -6.95 6.75
C MET A 247 12.08 -8.42 7.11
N PHE A 248 11.58 -8.82 8.28
CA PHE A 248 11.47 -10.22 8.66
C PHE A 248 10.02 -10.67 8.77
N PHE A 249 9.75 -11.86 8.25
CA PHE A 249 8.53 -12.59 8.57
C PHE A 249 8.73 -13.30 9.90
N ILE A 250 7.94 -12.88 10.89
CA ILE A 250 8.01 -13.35 12.27
C ILE A 250 6.82 -14.27 12.54
N SER A 251 7.08 -15.44 13.13
CA SER A 251 6.06 -16.41 13.49
C SER A 251 6.46 -17.21 14.71
N SER A 252 5.48 -17.66 15.46
CA SER A 252 5.62 -18.66 16.52
C SER A 252 5.84 -20.08 15.97
N LYS A 253 5.63 -20.29 14.66
CA LYS A 253 5.63 -21.61 14.01
C LYS A 253 6.92 -21.94 13.27
N PHE A 254 7.77 -20.95 13.02
CA PHE A 254 9.04 -21.11 12.29
C PHE A 254 10.05 -20.04 12.72
N GLU A 255 11.32 -20.31 12.50
CA GLU A 255 12.41 -19.35 12.71
C GLU A 255 12.27 -18.14 11.76
N PRO A 256 12.48 -16.89 12.22
CA PRO A 256 12.34 -15.68 11.40
C PRO A 256 12.98 -15.78 10.03
N LYS A 257 12.23 -15.36 9.00
CA LYS A 257 12.70 -15.38 7.60
C LYS A 257 12.95 -13.98 7.09
N GLN A 258 14.17 -13.68 6.64
CA GLN A 258 14.50 -12.38 6.05
C GLN A 258 13.85 -12.22 4.68
N ARG A 259 13.40 -11.00 4.37
CA ARG A 259 12.85 -10.61 3.08
C ARG A 259 13.42 -9.26 2.67
N SER A 260 14.19 -9.29 1.59
CA SER A 260 14.62 -8.09 0.88
C SER A 260 13.63 -7.79 -0.23
N GLY A 261 13.08 -6.58 -0.23
CA GLY A 261 12.03 -6.21 -1.16
C GLY A 261 12.59 -5.84 -2.52
N TYR A 262 11.90 -6.21 -3.60
CA TYR A 262 12.09 -5.55 -4.89
C TYR A 262 11.53 -4.13 -4.82
N ILE A 263 12.39 -3.13 -4.93
CA ILE A 263 12.04 -1.72 -4.71
C ILE A 263 11.78 -1.01 -6.04
N LYS A 264 10.57 -0.45 -6.16
CA LYS A 264 10.17 0.45 -7.24
C LYS A 264 9.97 1.87 -6.69
N LYS A 265 10.72 2.83 -7.23
CA LYS A 265 10.49 4.28 -6.97
C LYS A 265 9.25 4.74 -7.73
N ILE A 266 8.43 5.59 -7.11
CA ILE A 266 7.19 6.08 -7.70
C ILE A 266 7.25 7.60 -7.96
N SER A 267 7.22 8.42 -6.90
CA SER A 267 7.21 9.89 -6.95
C SER A 267 7.54 10.45 -5.56
N GLU A 268 8.04 11.69 -5.45
CA GLU A 268 8.20 12.43 -4.17
C GLU A 268 8.77 11.61 -2.98
N GLY A 269 9.78 10.77 -3.26
CA GLY A 269 10.40 9.90 -2.26
C GLY A 269 9.60 8.66 -1.85
N PHE A 270 8.39 8.47 -2.39
CA PHE A 270 7.62 7.24 -2.24
C PHE A 270 8.23 6.08 -3.02
N LYS A 271 8.31 4.94 -2.35
CA LYS A 271 8.74 3.65 -2.86
C LYS A 271 7.64 2.61 -2.62
N ILE A 272 7.58 1.60 -3.50
CA ILE A 272 6.90 0.33 -3.24
C ILE A 272 7.97 -0.75 -3.12
N ALA A 273 8.00 -1.46 -1.99
CA ALA A 273 8.77 -2.69 -1.85
C ALA A 273 7.84 -3.88 -2.06
N THR A 274 8.23 -4.82 -2.91
CA THR A 274 7.52 -6.09 -3.12
C THR A 274 8.28 -7.21 -2.43
N TYR A 275 7.61 -7.95 -1.55
CA TYR A 275 8.17 -9.10 -0.85
C TYR A 275 7.43 -10.36 -1.28
N GLU A 276 8.17 -11.29 -1.86
CA GLU A 276 7.67 -12.61 -2.20
C GLU A 276 7.51 -13.47 -0.95
N LEU A 277 6.44 -14.25 -0.90
CA LEU A 277 6.26 -15.21 0.19
C LEU A 277 7.26 -16.35 0.05
N LYS A 278 7.29 -17.01 -1.12
CA LYS A 278 8.30 -18.01 -1.47
C LYS A 278 9.47 -17.30 -2.12
N HIS A 279 10.61 -17.30 -1.44
CA HIS A 279 11.81 -16.60 -1.90
C HIS A 279 12.98 -17.61 -1.99
N PRO A 280 13.74 -17.66 -3.10
CA PRO A 280 14.85 -18.63 -3.26
C PRO A 280 15.90 -18.58 -2.13
N GLY A 281 16.04 -17.41 -1.50
CA GLY A 281 16.90 -17.24 -0.32
C GLY A 281 16.52 -18.13 0.88
N ASP A 282 15.28 -18.60 0.98
CA ASP A 282 14.89 -19.55 2.04
C ASP A 282 15.70 -20.85 1.95
N GLY A 283 15.96 -21.32 0.73
CA GLY A 283 16.83 -22.46 0.47
C GLY A 283 18.29 -22.19 0.78
N LEU A 284 18.79 -21.06 0.29
CA LEU A 284 20.21 -20.69 0.35
C LEU A 284 20.68 -20.36 1.77
N PHE A 285 19.86 -19.67 2.56
CA PHE A 285 20.24 -19.15 3.88
C PHE A 285 19.64 -19.94 5.04
N HIS A 286 18.53 -20.65 4.81
CA HIS A 286 17.80 -21.36 5.86
C HIS A 286 17.60 -22.86 5.58
N GLY A 287 18.10 -23.38 4.46
CA GLY A 287 17.94 -24.78 4.08
C GLY A 287 16.49 -25.21 3.82
N ASP A 288 15.56 -24.27 3.69
CA ASP A 288 14.12 -24.52 3.54
C ASP A 288 13.68 -24.30 2.11
N ASN A 289 13.73 -25.38 1.32
CA ASN A 289 13.34 -25.40 -0.10
C ASN A 289 11.89 -25.82 -0.33
N ASN A 290 11.16 -26.21 0.73
CA ASN A 290 9.89 -26.91 0.55
C ASN A 290 8.67 -26.01 0.70
N TRP A 291 8.78 -24.84 1.35
CA TRP A 291 7.72 -23.82 1.54
C TRP A 291 6.32 -24.34 1.94
N ARG A 292 6.18 -25.62 2.31
CA ARG A 292 4.89 -26.31 2.43
C ARG A 292 4.01 -25.73 3.53
N THR A 293 4.65 -25.13 4.53
CA THR A 293 3.99 -24.54 5.71
C THR A 293 3.94 -23.01 5.65
N LEU A 294 4.67 -22.37 4.74
CA LEU A 294 4.76 -20.92 4.65
C LEU A 294 3.58 -20.38 3.82
N SER A 295 2.63 -19.78 4.54
CA SER A 295 1.49 -19.04 3.99
C SER A 295 1.44 -17.64 4.61
N LEU A 296 0.79 -16.67 3.96
CA LEU A 296 0.54 -15.36 4.61
C LEU A 296 -0.14 -15.53 5.98
N LYS A 297 -1.06 -16.49 6.13
CA LYS A 297 -1.74 -16.78 7.41
C LYS A 297 -0.84 -17.39 8.50
N SER A 298 0.30 -17.96 8.09
CA SER A 298 1.29 -18.53 9.04
C SER A 298 2.20 -17.47 9.66
N ILE A 299 2.24 -16.26 9.09
CA ILE A 299 3.03 -15.13 9.59
C ILE A 299 2.22 -14.43 10.68
N ASP A 300 2.85 -14.19 11.84
CA ASP A 300 2.23 -13.46 12.95
C ASP A 300 2.50 -11.96 12.84
N TYR A 301 3.75 -11.59 12.53
CA TYR A 301 4.17 -10.19 12.43
C TYR A 301 5.15 -9.95 11.28
N PHE A 302 5.19 -8.70 10.87
CA PHE A 302 6.19 -8.12 9.99
C PHE A 302 7.12 -7.27 10.86
N CYS A 303 8.40 -7.64 10.95
CA CYS A 303 9.40 -6.87 11.69
C CYS A 303 10.17 -5.97 10.74
N PHE A 304 10.05 -4.66 10.91
CA PHE A 304 10.86 -3.71 10.16
C PHE A 304 12.23 -3.65 10.82
N ARG A 305 13.28 -3.95 10.06
CA ARG A 305 14.64 -3.84 10.60
C ARG A 305 15.08 -2.39 10.55
N SER A 306 15.62 -1.88 11.64
CA SER A 306 16.58 -0.80 11.55
C SER A 306 17.87 -1.22 12.27
N TYR A 307 18.94 -0.48 12.00
CA TYR A 307 20.28 -0.82 12.44
C TYR A 307 20.58 -0.15 13.79
N ILE A 308 21.49 -0.75 14.55
CA ILE A 308 22.24 -0.24 15.73
C ILE A 308 21.79 1.13 16.27
N GLY A 309 21.26 1.14 17.50
CA GLY A 309 20.86 2.36 18.22
C GLY A 309 19.39 2.41 18.66
N GLU A 310 18.63 1.35 18.41
CA GLU A 310 17.22 1.24 18.79
C GLU A 310 17.02 0.72 20.23
N ASP A 311 16.03 1.28 20.93
CA ASP A 311 15.63 0.84 22.28
C ASP A 311 14.57 -0.29 22.27
N SER A 312 13.93 -0.55 21.11
CA SER A 312 12.86 -1.54 20.98
C SER A 312 12.73 -2.15 19.59
N VAL A 313 12.25 -3.38 19.54
CA VAL A 313 11.87 -4.05 18.28
C VAL A 313 10.53 -3.47 17.77
N HIS A 314 10.41 -3.25 16.46
CA HIS A 314 9.22 -2.66 15.83
C HIS A 314 8.49 -3.69 14.96
N LEU A 315 7.29 -4.10 15.40
CA LEU A 315 6.45 -5.06 14.70
C LEU A 315 5.18 -4.42 14.13
N LEU A 316 4.76 -4.89 12.96
CA LEU A 316 3.42 -4.73 12.42
C LEU A 316 2.70 -6.07 12.49
N PHE A 317 1.57 -6.10 13.20
CA PHE A 317 0.66 -7.25 13.20
C PHE A 317 0.19 -7.55 11.78
N ASN A 318 0.26 -8.82 11.37
CA ASN A 318 -0.13 -9.23 10.03
C ASN A 318 -1.65 -9.05 9.81
N PRO A 319 -2.09 -8.10 8.96
CA PRO A 319 -3.51 -7.84 8.75
C PRO A 319 -4.18 -8.87 7.81
N PHE A 320 -3.43 -9.85 7.30
CA PHE A 320 -3.90 -10.87 6.35
C PHE A 320 -4.06 -12.25 7.00
N LYS A 321 -4.01 -12.31 8.33
CA LYS A 321 -4.16 -13.54 9.10
C LYS A 321 -5.61 -14.01 9.12
#